data_AF-A0A6A6JVJ8-F1
#
_entry.id   AF-A0A6A6JVJ8-F1
#
_cell.length_a   1.000
_cell.length_b   1.000
_cell.length_c   1.000
_cell.angle_alpha   90.00
_cell.angle_beta   90.00
_cell.angle_gamma   90.00
#
_symmetry.space_group_name_H-M   'P 1'
#
loop_
_entity.id
_entity.type
_entity.pdbx_description
1 polymer ?
#
loop_
_entity_poly.entity_id
_entity_poly.type
_entity_poly.pdbx_seq_one_letter_code
_entity_poly.pdbx_strand_id
1 'polypeptide(L)'
;RPCRFRVNRPVGRSLDIDCWFLILCYCHPALLLELYQDVAPFYRLLRDNPMVWKHSRINCFGHALPQPPSDLSEFQYARLRHGTGCMSCGRSASRKTYWAFLRRWCKACFQSKTIPQEETVPFFRDQNGQDLFYLQSCLDFAYIDSWGNYAGVAPYFAQSWSSVQRPHKIVYLRRDVQAIVEEYAQRSRENPAPWPADAGSWATTKSDAAARRRRFAHDMERWEVTCRTEKRQDNSCRKAQRREYFVNMALQLSPPITLQEMEKCPSFLRAIAIPREPKNSSWMQLRPKLELEVEQL
;
A
#
# COMPACT_ATOMS: atom_id res chain seq x y z
N ARG A 1 -7.15 36.59 16.16
CA ARG A 1 -6.41 35.70 17.09
C ARG A 1 -7.01 34.30 16.97
N PRO A 2 -6.26 33.25 16.63
CA PRO A 2 -6.81 31.89 16.62
C PRO A 2 -7.23 31.48 18.03
N CYS A 3 -8.40 30.85 18.16
CA CYS A 3 -8.89 30.35 19.44
C CYS A 3 -7.94 29.26 19.95
N ARG A 4 -7.27 29.51 21.07
CA ARG A 4 -6.49 28.47 21.76
C ARG A 4 -7.46 27.57 22.52
N PHE A 5 -7.57 26.32 22.10
CA PHE A 5 -8.25 25.29 22.89
C PHE A 5 -7.57 25.20 24.26
N ARG A 6 -8.36 25.24 25.33
CA ARG A 6 -7.88 25.09 26.71
C ARG A 6 -8.43 23.78 27.26
N VAL A 7 -7.59 22.96 27.87
CA VAL A 7 -7.98 21.68 28.49
C VAL A 7 -9.15 21.87 29.46
N ASN A 8 -9.17 22.99 30.19
CA ASN A 8 -10.18 23.27 31.23
C ASN A 8 -11.42 24.02 30.70
N ARG A 9 -11.53 24.25 29.40
CA ARG A 9 -12.70 24.90 28.80
C ARG A 9 -13.16 24.09 27.60
N PRO A 10 -14.08 23.11 27.79
CA PRO A 10 -14.63 22.37 26.67
C PRO A 10 -15.28 23.33 25.68
N VAL A 11 -15.23 22.96 24.40
CA VAL A 11 -15.89 23.73 23.34
C VAL A 11 -17.39 23.71 23.64
N GLY A 12 -17.96 24.86 23.97
CA GLY A 12 -19.33 24.96 24.50
C GLY A 12 -20.43 24.66 23.48
N ARG A 13 -20.08 24.40 22.21
CA ARG A 13 -21.03 24.03 21.16
C ARG A 13 -20.57 22.74 20.52
N SER A 14 -21.38 21.69 20.65
CA SER A 14 -21.18 20.46 19.91
C SER A 14 -21.42 20.71 18.43
N LEU A 15 -20.60 20.11 17.57
CA LEU A 15 -20.91 20.01 16.15
C LEU A 15 -22.06 19.01 15.98
N ASP A 16 -22.96 19.33 15.07
CA ASP A 16 -24.03 18.43 14.65
C ASP A 16 -23.45 17.18 13.96
N ILE A 17 -24.18 16.06 14.00
CA ILE A 17 -23.72 14.80 13.43
C ILE A 17 -23.53 14.90 11.90
N ASP A 18 -24.32 15.71 11.20
CA ASP A 18 -24.19 15.91 9.76
C ASP A 18 -22.90 16.67 9.42
N CYS A 19 -22.52 17.62 10.28
CA CYS A 19 -21.24 18.31 10.18
C CYS A 19 -20.07 17.32 10.35
N TRP A 20 -20.17 16.39 11.29
CA TRP A 20 -19.16 15.33 11.45
C TRP A 20 -19.11 14.42 10.23
N PHE A 21 -20.24 13.98 9.67
CA PHE A 21 -20.26 13.17 8.46
C PHE A 21 -19.57 13.88 7.29
N LEU A 22 -19.87 15.15 7.08
CA LEU A 22 -19.22 15.95 6.05
C LEU A 22 -17.71 16.00 6.25
N ILE A 23 -17.25 16.35 7.46
CA ILE A 23 -15.81 16.42 7.78
C ILE A 23 -15.14 15.06 7.53
N LEU A 24 -15.72 13.97 8.01
CA LEU A 24 -15.14 12.63 7.90
C LEU A 24 -15.11 12.12 6.45
N CYS A 25 -16.07 12.52 5.61
CA CYS A 25 -16.05 12.20 4.17
C CYS A 25 -14.88 12.84 3.41
N TYR A 26 -14.23 13.88 3.96
CA TYR A 26 -13.04 14.51 3.36
C TYR A 26 -11.75 14.18 4.11
N CYS A 27 -11.83 13.45 5.22
CA CYS A 27 -10.66 12.99 5.96
C CYS A 27 -9.97 11.84 5.23
N HIS A 28 -8.64 11.74 5.35
CA HIS A 28 -7.88 10.64 4.78
C HIS A 28 -8.25 9.30 5.46
N PRO A 29 -8.42 8.17 4.74
CA PRO A 29 -8.86 6.92 5.36
C PRO A 29 -7.97 6.40 6.50
N ALA A 30 -6.67 6.72 6.48
CA ALA A 30 -5.77 6.41 7.60
C ALA A 30 -6.18 7.13 8.90
N LEU A 31 -6.57 8.41 8.83
CA LEU A 31 -7.08 9.15 9.99
C LEU A 31 -8.40 8.56 10.47
N LEU A 32 -9.28 8.15 9.54
CA LEU A 32 -10.53 7.49 9.91
C LEU A 32 -10.28 6.19 10.67
N LEU A 33 -9.23 5.42 10.34
CA LEU A 33 -8.85 4.23 11.10
C LEU A 33 -8.38 4.56 12.51
N GLU A 34 -7.60 5.63 12.68
CA GLU A 34 -7.16 6.11 14.00
C GLU A 34 -8.38 6.53 14.84
N LEU A 35 -9.27 7.34 14.28
CA LEU A 35 -10.52 7.75 14.95
C LEU A 35 -11.41 6.54 15.31
N TYR A 36 -11.52 5.56 14.40
CA TYR A 36 -12.28 4.34 14.62
C TYR A 36 -11.72 3.50 15.79
N GLN A 37 -10.40 3.47 15.96
CA GLN A 37 -9.72 2.65 16.97
C GLN A 37 -9.65 3.35 18.32
N ASP A 38 -9.34 4.65 18.32
CA ASP A 38 -8.90 5.35 19.53
C ASP A 38 -9.93 6.32 20.11
N VAL A 39 -11.01 6.63 19.36
CA VAL A 39 -12.00 7.63 19.77
C VAL A 39 -13.41 7.03 19.81
N ALA A 40 -13.87 6.70 21.02
CA ALA A 40 -15.12 5.95 21.23
C ALA A 40 -16.38 6.51 20.54
N PRO A 41 -16.62 7.84 20.46
CA PRO A 41 -17.73 8.38 19.67
C PRO A 41 -17.64 8.05 18.18
N PHE A 42 -16.44 8.08 17.60
CA PHE A 42 -16.24 7.83 16.17
C PHE A 42 -16.27 6.35 15.82
N TYR A 43 -15.97 5.44 16.75
CA TYR A 43 -16.13 4.00 16.53
C TYR A 43 -17.54 3.65 16.03
N ARG A 44 -18.58 4.07 16.77
CA ARG A 44 -19.98 3.78 16.41
C ARG A 44 -20.36 4.46 15.10
N LEU A 45 -20.04 5.74 14.97
CA LEU A 45 -20.35 6.53 13.78
C LEU A 45 -19.75 5.89 12.52
N LEU A 46 -18.47 5.52 12.54
CA LEU A 46 -17.78 4.96 11.38
C LEU A 46 -18.13 3.49 11.11
N ARG A 47 -18.51 2.72 12.13
CA ARG A 47 -18.98 1.34 11.98
C ARG A 47 -20.34 1.30 11.27
N ASP A 48 -21.26 2.17 11.69
CA ASP A 48 -22.66 2.13 11.24
C ASP A 48 -22.87 2.88 9.92
N ASN A 49 -21.87 3.62 9.43
CA ASN A 49 -21.96 4.44 8.21
C ASN A 49 -20.87 4.09 7.18
N PRO A 50 -21.01 2.96 6.45
CA PRO A 50 -20.00 2.49 5.51
C PRO A 50 -19.72 3.48 4.36
N MET A 51 -20.69 4.33 4.01
CA MET A 51 -20.55 5.33 2.95
C MET A 51 -19.47 6.39 3.25
N VAL A 52 -19.18 6.65 4.53
CA VAL A 52 -18.11 7.58 4.91
C VAL A 52 -16.76 7.10 4.38
N TRP A 53 -16.49 5.80 4.44
CA TRP A 53 -15.24 5.21 3.92
C TRP A 53 -15.13 5.34 2.40
N LYS A 54 -16.23 5.12 1.68
CA LYS A 54 -16.29 5.29 0.22
C LYS A 54 -16.04 6.75 -0.18
N HIS A 55 -16.74 7.69 0.44
CA HIS A 55 -16.56 9.11 0.14
C HIS A 55 -15.17 9.61 0.52
N SER A 56 -14.66 9.22 1.69
CA SER A 56 -13.28 9.48 2.12
C SER A 56 -12.26 9.01 1.09
N ARG A 57 -12.40 7.78 0.59
CA ARG A 57 -11.53 7.23 -0.44
C ARG A 57 -11.58 8.04 -1.74
N ILE A 58 -12.79 8.32 -2.24
CA ILE A 58 -12.99 9.07 -3.50
C ILE A 58 -12.48 10.51 -3.37
N ASN A 59 -12.77 11.19 -2.27
CA ASN A 59 -12.35 12.57 -2.05
C ASN A 59 -10.82 12.69 -1.87
N CYS A 60 -10.14 11.68 -1.32
CA CYS A 60 -8.69 11.70 -1.12
C CYS A 60 -7.87 11.20 -2.32
N PHE A 61 -8.41 10.25 -3.10
CA PHE A 61 -7.65 9.57 -4.17
C PHE A 61 -8.31 9.65 -5.55
N GLY A 62 -9.49 10.26 -5.66
CA GLY A 62 -10.28 10.30 -6.88
C GLY A 62 -10.61 8.90 -7.41
N HIS A 63 -10.58 8.76 -8.73
CA HIS A 63 -10.77 7.49 -9.43
C HIS A 63 -9.46 6.77 -9.77
N ALA A 64 -8.31 7.32 -9.36
CA ALA A 64 -7.00 6.73 -9.65
C ALA A 64 -6.73 5.47 -8.81
N LEU A 65 -7.22 5.45 -7.56
CA LEU A 65 -7.14 4.29 -6.70
C LEU A 65 -8.18 3.24 -7.13
N PRO A 66 -7.78 1.99 -7.44
CA PRO A 66 -8.70 0.92 -7.80
C PRO A 66 -9.84 0.75 -6.79
N GLN A 67 -11.04 0.44 -7.30
CA GLN A 67 -12.19 0.17 -6.45
C GLN A 67 -11.99 -1.15 -5.69
N PRO A 68 -12.47 -1.27 -4.44
CA PRO A 68 -12.39 -2.52 -3.72
C PRO A 68 -13.11 -3.64 -4.50
N PRO A 69 -12.57 -4.87 -4.50
CA PRO A 69 -13.28 -6.01 -5.06
C PRO A 69 -14.55 -6.31 -4.25
N SER A 70 -15.50 -7.03 -4.85
CA SER A 70 -16.84 -7.24 -4.28
C SER A 70 -16.87 -7.97 -2.94
N ASP A 71 -15.82 -8.72 -2.61
CA ASP A 71 -15.66 -9.45 -1.35
C ASP A 71 -14.96 -8.62 -0.25
N LEU A 72 -14.66 -7.34 -0.52
CA LEU A 72 -13.99 -6.45 0.41
C LEU A 72 -14.84 -5.19 0.64
N SER A 73 -15.33 -5.01 1.86
CA SER A 73 -15.99 -3.76 2.25
C SER A 73 -15.01 -2.57 2.22
N GLU A 74 -15.51 -1.36 2.07
CA GLU A 74 -14.70 -0.13 2.08
C GLU A 74 -13.87 0.02 3.36
N PHE A 75 -14.43 -0.38 4.52
CA PHE A 75 -13.70 -0.43 5.78
C PHE A 75 -12.55 -1.44 5.75
N GLN A 76 -12.82 -2.68 5.32
CA GLN A 76 -11.77 -3.70 5.23
C GLN A 76 -10.69 -3.30 4.22
N TYR A 77 -11.06 -2.62 3.14
CA TYR A 77 -10.14 -2.10 2.15
C TYR A 77 -9.27 -0.98 2.72
N ALA A 78 -9.86 0.00 3.41
CA ALA A 78 -9.14 1.04 4.12
C ALA A 78 -8.18 0.43 5.16
N ARG A 79 -8.68 -0.51 5.98
CA ARG A 79 -7.87 -1.25 6.94
C ARG A 79 -6.73 -1.97 6.23
N LEU A 80 -6.96 -2.67 5.12
CA LEU A 80 -5.94 -3.40 4.36
C LEU A 80 -4.90 -2.46 3.73
N ARG A 81 -5.26 -1.26 3.29
CA ARG A 81 -4.32 -0.31 2.67
C ARG A 81 -3.54 0.55 3.65
N HIS A 82 -4.19 1.00 4.72
CA HIS A 82 -3.68 2.03 5.63
C HIS A 82 -3.38 1.52 7.04
N GLY A 83 -3.95 0.39 7.42
CA GLY A 83 -3.67 -0.23 8.72
C GLY A 83 -2.22 -0.67 8.87
N THR A 84 -1.85 -0.99 10.11
CA THR A 84 -0.54 -1.55 10.45
C THR A 84 -0.70 -2.91 11.11
N GLY A 85 0.40 -3.67 11.14
CA GLY A 85 0.45 -4.95 11.82
C GLY A 85 0.11 -6.15 10.94
N CYS A 86 0.70 -7.29 11.28
CA CYS A 86 0.47 -8.56 10.56
C CYS A 86 -0.93 -9.09 10.88
N MET A 87 -1.75 -9.34 9.85
CA MET A 87 -3.10 -9.90 9.97
C MET A 87 -3.14 -11.37 10.39
N SER A 88 -1.98 -12.01 10.60
CA SER A 88 -1.89 -13.38 11.12
C SER A 88 -1.37 -13.45 12.54
N CYS A 89 -0.21 -12.83 12.81
CA CYS A 89 0.46 -12.96 14.11
C CYS A 89 0.43 -11.68 14.96
N GLY A 90 -0.20 -10.61 14.48
CA GLY A 90 -0.27 -9.34 15.19
C GLY A 90 1.03 -8.53 15.26
N ARG A 91 2.16 -9.05 14.73
CA ARG A 91 3.46 -8.35 14.74
C ARG A 91 3.31 -6.90 14.27
N SER A 92 3.66 -5.97 15.15
CA SER A 92 3.60 -4.53 14.91
C SER A 92 4.48 -4.12 13.71
N ALA A 93 4.21 -2.95 13.14
CA ALA A 93 4.97 -2.35 12.03
C ALA A 93 5.00 -3.11 10.68
N SER A 94 4.25 -4.22 10.53
CA SER A 94 4.03 -4.77 9.18
C SER A 94 3.20 -3.77 8.37
N ARG A 95 3.71 -3.30 7.22
CA ARG A 95 3.01 -2.37 6.32
C ARG A 95 2.79 -2.92 4.91
N LYS A 96 3.53 -3.97 4.53
CA LYS A 96 3.45 -4.57 3.18
C LYS A 96 2.12 -5.33 3.02
N THR A 97 1.33 -4.88 2.05
CA THR A 97 0.12 -5.56 1.62
C THR A 97 0.44 -6.47 0.44
N TYR A 98 -0.01 -7.72 0.53
CA TYR A 98 0.07 -8.73 -0.50
C TYR A 98 -1.29 -8.74 -1.20
N TRP A 99 -1.44 -7.90 -2.22
CA TRP A 99 -2.73 -7.66 -2.88
C TRP A 99 -3.29 -8.92 -3.54
N ALA A 100 -2.43 -9.80 -4.04
CA ALA A 100 -2.78 -11.15 -4.51
C ALA A 100 -3.71 -11.90 -3.53
N PHE A 101 -3.44 -11.74 -2.24
CA PHE A 101 -4.05 -12.51 -1.16
C PHE A 101 -4.99 -11.67 -0.30
N LEU A 102 -5.12 -10.37 -0.58
CA LEU A 102 -5.80 -9.38 0.26
C LEU A 102 -5.37 -9.46 1.73
N ARG A 103 -4.06 -9.55 1.98
CA ARG A 103 -3.52 -9.68 3.34
C ARG A 103 -2.33 -8.78 3.58
N ARG A 104 -2.17 -8.32 4.82
CA ARG A 104 -0.94 -7.70 5.30
C ARG A 104 -0.21 -8.67 6.22
N TRP A 105 0.98 -9.09 5.83
CA TRP A 105 1.75 -10.06 6.60
C TRP A 105 3.16 -9.56 6.87
N CYS A 106 3.79 -10.08 7.92
CA CYS A 106 5.24 -10.04 8.02
C CYS A 106 5.85 -11.09 7.07
N LYS A 107 7.14 -10.97 6.77
CA LYS A 107 7.85 -11.91 5.89
C LYS A 107 7.69 -13.36 6.34
N ALA A 108 7.82 -13.63 7.64
CA ALA A 108 7.67 -14.98 8.21
C ALA A 108 6.25 -15.55 7.97
N CYS A 109 5.20 -14.77 8.24
CA CYS A 109 3.83 -15.22 8.01
C CYS A 109 3.54 -15.45 6.52
N PHE A 110 4.02 -14.58 5.64
CA PHE A 110 3.92 -14.79 4.20
C PHE A 110 4.55 -16.13 3.80
N GLN A 111 5.83 -16.33 4.13
CA GLN A 111 6.56 -17.57 3.80
C GLN A 111 5.89 -18.82 4.40
N SER A 112 5.38 -18.75 5.62
CA SER A 112 4.71 -19.89 6.27
C SER A 112 3.35 -20.26 5.66
N LYS A 113 2.66 -19.29 5.03
CA LYS A 113 1.29 -19.44 4.52
C LYS A 113 1.24 -19.67 3.03
N THR A 114 2.31 -19.34 2.33
CA THR A 114 2.44 -19.59 0.90
C THR A 114 3.15 -20.91 0.63
N ILE A 115 2.84 -21.53 -0.50
CA ILE A 115 3.48 -22.74 -0.99
C ILE A 115 3.90 -22.52 -2.46
N PRO A 116 5.14 -22.84 -2.86
CA PRO A 116 5.57 -22.79 -4.26
C PRO A 116 4.78 -23.75 -5.14
N GLN A 117 4.55 -23.38 -6.40
CA GLN A 117 3.79 -24.19 -7.36
C GLN A 117 4.34 -25.62 -7.48
N GLU A 118 5.66 -25.79 -7.52
CA GLU A 118 6.30 -27.10 -7.58
C GLU A 118 5.95 -28.02 -6.38
N GLU A 119 5.70 -27.43 -5.20
CA GLU A 119 5.30 -28.15 -3.99
C GLU A 119 3.78 -28.38 -3.92
N THR A 120 2.98 -27.76 -4.80
CA THR A 120 1.52 -27.96 -4.81
C THR A 120 1.07 -29.23 -5.53
N VAL A 121 1.91 -29.80 -6.39
CA VAL A 121 1.55 -30.98 -7.23
C VAL A 121 0.97 -32.15 -6.42
N PRO A 122 1.51 -32.53 -5.24
CA PRO A 122 0.94 -33.63 -4.46
C PRO A 122 -0.48 -33.36 -3.94
N PHE A 123 -0.88 -32.09 -3.81
CA PHE A 123 -2.19 -31.70 -3.28
C PHE A 123 -3.28 -31.74 -4.34
N PHE A 124 -2.95 -31.63 -5.62
CA PHE A 124 -3.91 -31.64 -6.72
C PHE A 124 -4.24 -33.07 -7.20
N ARG A 125 -4.67 -33.91 -6.26
CA ARG A 125 -5.12 -35.27 -6.56
C ARG A 125 -6.47 -35.53 -5.91
N ASP A 126 -7.36 -36.20 -6.61
CA ASP A 126 -8.62 -36.67 -6.02
C ASP A 126 -8.42 -37.97 -5.21
N GLN A 127 -9.50 -38.48 -4.61
CA GLN A 127 -9.51 -39.72 -3.84
C GLN A 127 -9.14 -40.98 -4.66
N ASN A 128 -9.25 -40.92 -5.99
CA ASN A 128 -8.91 -41.99 -6.92
C ASN A 128 -7.51 -41.79 -7.54
N GLY A 129 -6.78 -40.75 -7.14
CA GLY A 129 -5.48 -40.38 -7.68
C GLY A 129 -5.52 -39.66 -9.04
N GLN A 130 -6.70 -39.23 -9.50
CA GLN A 130 -6.85 -38.42 -10.71
C GLN A 130 -6.19 -37.05 -10.53
N ASP A 131 -5.53 -36.58 -11.59
CA ASP A 131 -4.86 -35.28 -11.60
C ASP A 131 -5.88 -34.13 -11.67
N LEU A 132 -5.81 -33.23 -10.69
CA LEU A 132 -6.64 -32.03 -10.58
C LEU A 132 -5.82 -30.75 -10.80
N PHE A 133 -4.63 -30.83 -11.40
CA PHE A 133 -3.73 -29.69 -11.54
C PHE A 133 -4.33 -28.51 -12.31
N TYR A 134 -5.34 -28.73 -13.16
CA TYR A 134 -6.08 -27.65 -13.83
C TYR A 134 -6.77 -26.67 -12.85
N LEU A 135 -7.07 -27.11 -11.62
CA LEU A 135 -7.64 -26.28 -10.55
C LEU A 135 -6.68 -25.19 -10.07
N GLN A 136 -5.39 -25.25 -10.40
CA GLN A 136 -4.45 -24.17 -10.11
C GLN A 136 -4.91 -22.82 -10.72
N SER A 137 -5.60 -22.86 -11.86
CA SER A 137 -6.12 -21.65 -12.54
C SER A 137 -7.20 -20.95 -11.71
N CYS A 138 -7.88 -21.70 -10.83
CA CYS A 138 -8.91 -21.23 -9.90
C CYS A 138 -8.34 -20.50 -8.67
N LEU A 139 -7.03 -20.49 -8.50
CA LEU A 139 -6.36 -19.91 -7.34
C LEU A 139 -5.76 -18.53 -7.65
N ASP A 140 -5.79 -17.68 -6.63
CA ASP A 140 -4.93 -16.49 -6.60
C ASP A 140 -3.48 -16.90 -6.38
N PHE A 141 -2.57 -16.18 -7.03
CA PHE A 141 -1.14 -16.42 -6.90
C PHE A 141 -0.34 -15.13 -6.89
N ALA A 142 0.89 -15.25 -6.44
CA ALA A 142 1.88 -14.19 -6.51
C ALA A 142 3.22 -14.75 -6.98
N TYR A 143 4.12 -13.85 -7.34
CA TYR A 143 5.50 -14.17 -7.67
C TYR A 143 6.43 -13.88 -6.49
N ILE A 144 7.43 -14.74 -6.33
CA ILE A 144 8.56 -14.52 -5.45
C ILE A 144 9.87 -14.52 -6.25
N ASP A 145 10.85 -13.77 -5.75
CA ASP A 145 12.23 -13.84 -6.25
C ASP A 145 12.95 -15.11 -5.77
N SER A 146 14.19 -15.29 -6.21
CA SER A 146 15.05 -16.42 -5.83
C SER A 146 15.37 -16.52 -4.34
N TRP A 147 15.11 -15.47 -3.56
CA TRP A 147 15.31 -15.43 -2.10
C TRP A 147 13.99 -15.53 -1.32
N GLY A 148 12.89 -15.85 -2.01
CA GLY A 148 11.56 -15.98 -1.41
C GLY A 148 10.94 -14.65 -0.99
N ASN A 149 11.40 -13.51 -1.53
CA ASN A 149 10.74 -12.23 -1.32
C ASN A 149 9.64 -12.04 -2.35
N TYR A 150 8.50 -11.51 -1.90
CA TYR A 150 7.39 -11.17 -2.77
C TYR A 150 7.75 -10.11 -3.82
N ALA A 151 7.50 -10.45 -5.08
CA ALA A 151 7.81 -9.71 -6.28
C ALA A 151 6.58 -9.15 -7.02
N GLY A 152 5.36 -9.40 -6.54
CA GLY A 152 4.12 -8.87 -7.10
C GLY A 152 3.22 -9.93 -7.74
N VAL A 153 2.16 -9.50 -8.41
CA VAL A 153 1.25 -10.39 -9.16
C VAL A 153 1.49 -10.43 -10.67
N ALA A 154 2.29 -9.50 -11.19
CA ALA A 154 2.90 -9.58 -12.50
C ALA A 154 4.29 -8.98 -12.34
N PRO A 155 5.39 -9.77 -12.41
CA PRO A 155 6.71 -9.19 -12.33
C PRO A 155 6.82 -8.22 -13.51
N TYR A 156 7.36 -7.04 -13.24
CA TYR A 156 7.47 -5.85 -14.10
C TYR A 156 8.21 -6.06 -15.45
N PHE A 157 8.32 -7.28 -15.95
CA PHE A 157 9.02 -7.66 -17.18
C PHE A 157 8.27 -7.39 -18.48
N ALA A 158 7.08 -6.78 -18.45
CA ALA A 158 6.43 -6.38 -19.69
C ALA A 158 6.99 -5.07 -20.30
N GLN A 159 7.82 -4.28 -19.60
CA GLN A 159 8.20 -2.93 -20.09
C GLN A 159 9.67 -2.48 -19.95
N SER A 160 10.57 -3.19 -19.26
CA SER A 160 12.00 -2.78 -19.25
C SER A 160 12.95 -3.95 -19.34
N TRP A 161 13.45 -4.18 -20.55
CA TRP A 161 14.36 -5.25 -20.93
C TRP A 161 15.82 -4.88 -20.60
N SER A 162 16.15 -4.61 -19.32
CA SER A 162 17.56 -4.26 -18.97
C SER A 162 18.05 -4.59 -17.56
N SER A 163 17.28 -5.25 -16.69
CA SER A 163 17.80 -5.71 -15.39
C SER A 163 17.51 -7.19 -15.16
N VAL A 164 18.41 -8.03 -15.67
CA VAL A 164 18.78 -9.38 -15.22
C VAL A 164 17.64 -10.29 -14.75
N GLN A 165 17.26 -11.19 -15.66
CA GLN A 165 16.84 -12.58 -15.47
C GLN A 165 16.91 -13.10 -14.01
N ARG A 166 15.85 -12.91 -13.23
CA ARG A 166 15.60 -13.77 -12.07
C ARG A 166 14.35 -14.58 -12.34
N PRO A 167 14.42 -15.92 -12.30
CA PRO A 167 13.24 -16.75 -12.46
C PRO A 167 12.34 -16.46 -11.26
N HIS A 168 11.18 -15.89 -11.55
CA HIS A 168 10.16 -15.65 -10.55
C HIS A 168 9.37 -16.95 -10.36
N LYS A 169 9.26 -17.41 -9.12
CA LYS A 169 8.46 -18.60 -8.80
C LYS A 169 7.04 -18.19 -8.43
N ILE A 170 6.07 -18.99 -8.84
CA ILE A 170 4.68 -18.81 -8.47
C ILE A 170 4.46 -19.41 -7.08
N VAL A 171 3.74 -18.68 -6.22
CA VAL A 171 3.28 -19.17 -4.93
C VAL A 171 1.77 -19.00 -4.79
N TYR A 172 1.16 -19.97 -4.12
CA TYR A 172 -0.26 -19.99 -3.77
C TYR A 172 -0.43 -19.90 -2.26
N LEU A 173 -1.62 -19.56 -1.77
CA LEU A 173 -1.94 -19.77 -0.37
C LEU A 173 -2.15 -21.26 -0.09
N ARG A 174 -1.42 -21.81 0.88
CA ARG A 174 -1.53 -23.23 1.26
C ARG A 174 -2.97 -23.63 1.57
N ARG A 175 -3.68 -22.78 2.32
CA ARG A 175 -5.07 -23.03 2.69
C ARG A 175 -6.02 -23.05 1.48
N ASP A 176 -5.72 -22.25 0.44
CA ASP A 176 -6.62 -22.12 -0.71
C ASP A 176 -6.40 -23.31 -1.66
N VAL A 177 -5.18 -23.82 -1.77
CA VAL A 177 -4.86 -25.10 -2.45
C VAL A 177 -5.63 -26.26 -1.81
N GLN A 178 -5.65 -26.34 -0.48
CA GLN A 178 -6.41 -27.36 0.24
C GLN A 178 -7.92 -27.18 0.01
N ALA A 179 -8.42 -25.96 0.19
CA ALA A 179 -9.84 -25.66 0.09
C ALA A 179 -10.43 -25.95 -1.30
N ILE A 180 -9.71 -25.66 -2.40
CA ILE A 180 -10.25 -25.89 -3.75
C ILE A 180 -10.38 -27.38 -4.07
N VAL A 181 -9.44 -28.20 -3.57
CA VAL A 181 -9.46 -29.66 -3.76
C VAL A 181 -10.54 -30.30 -2.88
N GLU A 182 -10.67 -29.84 -1.63
CA GLU A 182 -11.73 -30.27 -0.72
C GLU A 182 -13.12 -29.90 -1.26
N GLU A 183 -13.30 -28.68 -1.80
CA GLU A 183 -14.55 -28.25 -2.42
C GLU A 183 -14.88 -29.10 -3.66
N TYR A 184 -13.88 -29.40 -4.50
CA TYR A 184 -14.06 -30.29 -5.65
C TYR A 184 -14.52 -31.69 -5.21
N ALA A 185 -13.85 -32.28 -4.23
CA ALA A 185 -14.16 -33.60 -3.71
C ALA A 185 -15.53 -33.65 -3.02
N GLN A 186 -15.92 -32.59 -2.30
CA GLN A 186 -17.24 -32.47 -1.69
C GLN A 186 -18.34 -32.43 -2.74
N ARG A 187 -18.22 -31.55 -3.76
CA ARG A 187 -19.22 -31.43 -4.82
C ARG A 187 -19.36 -32.72 -5.65
N SER A 188 -18.24 -33.40 -5.90
CA SER A 188 -18.23 -34.71 -6.55
C SER A 188 -19.02 -35.76 -5.77
N ARG A 189 -18.94 -35.74 -4.43
CA ARG A 189 -19.71 -36.65 -3.56
C ARG A 189 -21.18 -36.29 -3.46
N GLU A 190 -21.49 -34.99 -3.39
CA GLU A 190 -22.87 -34.50 -3.24
C GLU A 190 -23.69 -34.67 -4.53
N ASN A 191 -23.06 -34.52 -5.70
CA ASN A 191 -23.75 -34.62 -7.00
C ASN A 191 -22.99 -35.48 -8.02
N PRO A 192 -22.85 -36.81 -7.80
CA PRO A 192 -21.96 -37.64 -8.62
C PRO A 192 -22.31 -37.72 -10.11
N ALA A 193 -23.60 -37.69 -10.45
CA ALA A 193 -24.08 -37.86 -11.82
C ALA A 193 -23.86 -36.62 -12.71
N PRO A 194 -24.20 -35.38 -12.29
CA PRO A 194 -23.95 -34.20 -13.11
C PRO A 194 -22.55 -33.60 -12.91
N TRP A 195 -21.85 -33.90 -11.81
CA TRP A 195 -20.59 -33.24 -11.47
C TRP A 195 -19.52 -33.31 -12.55
N PRO A 196 -19.26 -34.44 -13.24
CA PRO A 196 -18.26 -34.47 -14.30
C PRO A 196 -18.54 -33.47 -15.44
N ALA A 197 -19.82 -33.23 -15.76
CA ALA A 197 -20.23 -32.23 -16.76
C ALA A 197 -20.15 -30.80 -16.20
N ASP A 198 -20.52 -30.60 -14.94
CA ASP A 198 -20.59 -29.28 -14.30
C ASP A 198 -19.22 -28.78 -13.79
N ALA A 199 -18.27 -29.68 -13.53
CA ALA A 199 -16.96 -29.37 -12.97
C ALA A 199 -16.20 -28.33 -13.81
N GLY A 200 -16.29 -28.41 -15.14
CA GLY A 200 -15.68 -27.45 -16.04
C GLY A 200 -16.26 -26.05 -15.92
N SER A 201 -17.60 -25.93 -15.82
CA SER A 201 -18.30 -24.66 -15.64
C SER A 201 -18.00 -24.04 -14.27
N TRP A 202 -18.00 -24.87 -13.22
CA TRP A 202 -17.61 -24.46 -11.87
C TRP A 202 -16.16 -23.97 -11.82
N ALA A 203 -15.21 -24.70 -12.41
CA ALA A 203 -13.80 -24.33 -12.45
C ALA A 203 -13.58 -23.04 -13.26
N THR A 204 -14.31 -22.87 -14.38
CA THR A 204 -14.27 -21.64 -15.17
C THR A 204 -14.73 -20.43 -14.35
N THR A 205 -15.84 -20.56 -13.63
CA THR A 205 -16.36 -19.50 -12.75
C THR A 205 -15.35 -19.10 -11.68
N LYS A 206 -14.66 -20.08 -11.07
CA LYS A 206 -13.60 -19.85 -10.07
C LYS A 206 -12.36 -19.20 -10.69
N SER A 207 -11.91 -19.69 -11.84
CA SER A 207 -10.78 -19.13 -12.60
C SER A 207 -11.02 -17.67 -12.99
N ASP A 208 -12.24 -17.32 -13.42
CA ASP A 208 -12.64 -15.96 -13.72
C ASP A 208 -12.60 -15.05 -12.49
N ALA A 209 -13.05 -15.56 -11.32
CA ALA A 209 -12.96 -14.84 -10.07
C ALA A 209 -11.51 -14.57 -9.66
N ALA A 210 -10.64 -15.58 -9.75
CA ALA A 210 -9.21 -15.44 -9.49
C ALA A 210 -8.55 -14.47 -10.49
N ALA A 211 -8.92 -14.52 -11.77
CA ALA A 211 -8.43 -13.58 -12.78
C ALA A 211 -8.86 -12.12 -12.49
N ARG A 212 -10.10 -11.89 -12.03
CA ARG A 212 -10.55 -10.57 -11.57
C ARG A 212 -9.73 -10.09 -10.36
N ARG A 213 -9.47 -10.96 -9.39
CA ARG A 213 -8.65 -10.63 -8.22
C ARG A 213 -7.21 -10.29 -8.60
N ARG A 214 -6.58 -11.07 -9.48
CA ARG A 214 -5.22 -10.80 -9.97
C ARG A 214 -5.12 -9.46 -10.71
N ARG A 215 -6.11 -9.11 -11.54
CA ARG A 215 -6.19 -7.79 -12.19
C ARG A 215 -6.28 -6.67 -11.16
N PHE A 216 -7.17 -6.78 -10.18
CA PHE A 216 -7.26 -5.80 -9.09
C PHE A 216 -5.92 -5.64 -8.35
N ALA A 217 -5.26 -6.76 -8.01
CA ALA A 217 -3.98 -6.73 -7.34
C ALA A 217 -2.89 -6.06 -8.17
N HIS A 218 -2.87 -6.30 -9.48
CA HIS A 218 -1.93 -5.68 -10.41
C HIS A 218 -2.16 -4.17 -10.49
N ASP A 219 -3.42 -3.74 -10.64
CA ASP A 219 -3.77 -2.33 -10.72
C ASP A 219 -3.42 -1.60 -9.42
N MET A 220 -3.60 -2.26 -8.27
CA MET A 220 -3.19 -1.74 -6.97
C MET A 220 -1.68 -1.56 -6.84
N GLU A 221 -0.90 -2.57 -7.24
CA GLU A 221 0.55 -2.50 -7.20
C GLU A 221 1.08 -1.42 -8.15
N ARG A 222 0.49 -1.31 -9.34
CA ARG A 222 0.83 -0.27 -10.31
C ARG A 222 0.53 1.12 -9.75
N TRP A 223 -0.65 1.34 -9.19
CA TRP A 223 -1.01 2.60 -8.56
C TRP A 223 -0.06 2.97 -7.42
N GLU A 224 0.30 2.00 -6.55
CA GLU A 224 1.26 2.26 -5.47
C GLU A 224 2.65 2.63 -5.99
N VAL A 225 3.13 1.99 -7.07
CA VAL A 225 4.39 2.36 -7.72
C VAL A 225 4.31 3.75 -8.32
N THR A 226 3.24 4.08 -9.04
CA THR A 226 3.02 5.43 -9.59
C THR A 226 3.07 6.49 -8.49
N CYS A 227 2.31 6.34 -7.41
CA CYS A 227 2.33 7.28 -6.29
C CYS A 227 3.70 7.43 -5.64
N ARG A 228 4.48 6.33 -5.53
CA ARG A 228 5.85 6.37 -5.00
C ARG A 228 6.78 7.14 -5.94
N THR A 229 6.67 6.91 -7.25
CA THR A 229 7.49 7.56 -8.28
C THR A 229 7.18 9.05 -8.36
N GLU A 230 5.90 9.43 -8.42
CA GLU A 230 5.46 10.84 -8.41
C GLU A 230 5.98 11.57 -7.17
N LYS A 231 5.82 10.97 -5.98
CA LYS A 231 6.34 11.54 -4.74
C LYS A 231 7.86 11.68 -4.75
N ARG A 232 8.58 10.72 -5.33
CA ARG A 232 10.05 10.80 -5.49
C ARG A 232 10.44 11.95 -6.42
N GLN A 233 9.71 12.12 -7.53
CA GLN A 233 9.93 13.19 -8.49
C GLN A 233 9.63 14.57 -7.89
N ASP A 234 8.48 14.73 -7.22
CA ASP A 234 8.10 15.94 -6.49
C ASP A 234 9.15 16.30 -5.42
N ASN A 235 9.59 15.31 -4.64
CA ASN A 235 10.68 15.51 -3.69
C ASN A 235 11.98 15.97 -4.37
N SER A 236 12.32 15.42 -5.54
CA SER A 236 13.51 15.82 -6.29
C SER A 236 13.39 17.26 -6.79
N CYS A 237 12.24 17.64 -7.34
CA CYS A 237 11.95 19.00 -7.78
C CYS A 237 12.08 20.00 -6.63
N ARG A 238 11.47 19.72 -5.47
CA ARG A 238 11.56 20.58 -4.28
C ARG A 238 12.99 20.74 -3.77
N LYS A 239 13.82 19.69 -3.81
CA LYS A 239 15.24 19.78 -3.42
C LYS A 239 16.03 20.65 -4.41
N ALA A 240 15.76 20.53 -5.71
CA ALA A 240 16.40 21.36 -6.73
C ALA A 240 16.05 22.85 -6.56
N GLN A 241 14.75 23.17 -6.44
CA GLN A 241 14.28 24.54 -6.17
C GLN A 241 14.91 25.13 -4.90
N ARG A 242 15.04 24.31 -3.85
CA ARG A 242 15.64 24.72 -2.59
C ARG A 242 17.14 25.02 -2.73
N ARG A 243 17.88 24.22 -3.51
CA ARG A 243 19.28 24.46 -3.84
C ARG A 243 19.43 25.78 -4.59
N GLU A 244 18.66 25.97 -5.66
CA GLU A 244 18.68 27.19 -6.47
C GLU A 244 18.38 28.44 -5.62
N TYR A 245 17.33 28.39 -4.80
CA TYR A 245 16.97 29.50 -3.93
C TYR A 245 18.10 29.88 -2.96
N PHE A 246 18.72 28.90 -2.28
CA PHE A 246 19.80 29.20 -1.35
C PHE A 246 21.07 29.71 -2.03
N VAL A 247 21.40 29.20 -3.22
CA VAL A 247 22.52 29.72 -4.01
C VAL A 247 22.26 31.18 -4.40
N ASN A 248 21.06 31.49 -4.89
CA ASN A 248 20.70 32.86 -5.27
C ASN A 248 20.75 33.82 -4.06
N MET A 249 20.33 33.37 -2.88
CA MET A 249 20.41 34.18 -1.65
C MET A 249 21.87 34.37 -1.17
N ALA A 250 22.71 33.34 -1.30
CA ALA A 250 24.11 33.38 -0.89
C ALA A 250 24.96 34.30 -1.77
N LEU A 251 24.67 34.35 -3.07
CA LEU A 251 25.31 35.26 -4.02
C LEU A 251 24.98 36.74 -3.76
N GLN A 252 23.92 37.03 -3.02
CA GLN A 252 23.54 38.40 -2.62
C GLN A 252 24.23 38.86 -1.31
N LEU A 253 25.01 38.00 -0.67
CA LEU A 253 25.77 38.36 0.53
C LEU A 253 27.01 39.21 0.19
N SER A 254 27.58 39.84 1.22
CA SER A 254 28.83 40.59 1.11
C SER A 254 29.78 40.12 2.22
N PRO A 255 30.86 39.37 1.90
CA PRO A 255 31.20 38.86 0.56
C PRO A 255 30.19 37.80 0.06
N PRO A 256 30.03 37.63 -1.27
CA PRO A 256 29.15 36.60 -1.82
C PRO A 256 29.75 35.22 -1.57
N ILE A 257 28.90 34.27 -1.15
CA ILE A 257 29.31 32.88 -0.97
C ILE A 257 28.97 32.10 -2.25
N THR A 258 29.99 31.53 -2.87
CA THR A 258 29.88 30.79 -4.13
C THR A 258 29.32 29.39 -3.91
N LEU A 259 28.74 28.80 -4.95
CA LEU A 259 28.25 27.42 -4.91
C LEU A 259 29.36 26.43 -4.51
N GLN A 260 30.60 26.64 -4.96
CA GLN A 260 31.72 25.75 -4.66
C GLN A 260 32.07 25.74 -3.16
N GLU A 261 31.98 26.90 -2.49
CA GLU A 261 32.13 27.00 -1.04
C GLU A 261 30.94 26.34 -0.33
N MET A 262 29.72 26.61 -0.78
CA MET A 262 28.50 26.01 -0.22
C MET A 262 28.53 24.47 -0.29
N GLU A 263 29.02 23.89 -1.39
CA GLU A 263 29.09 22.43 -1.56
C GLU A 263 30.06 21.75 -0.59
N LYS A 264 30.98 22.50 0.03
CA LYS A 264 31.85 22.03 1.12
C LYS A 264 31.19 22.16 2.50
N CYS A 265 30.09 22.89 2.63
CA CYS A 265 29.43 23.21 3.89
C CYS A 265 28.38 22.14 4.29
N PRO A 266 28.57 21.40 5.41
CA PRO A 266 27.63 20.37 5.84
C PRO A 266 26.22 20.89 6.14
N SER A 267 26.09 22.14 6.58
CA SER A 267 24.77 22.75 6.82
C SER A 267 24.00 23.00 5.53
N PHE A 268 24.69 23.39 4.44
CA PHE A 268 24.08 23.53 3.13
C PHE A 268 23.59 22.18 2.59
N LEU A 269 24.44 21.14 2.60
CA LEU A 269 24.10 19.81 2.11
C LEU A 269 22.88 19.23 2.84
N ARG A 270 22.80 19.39 4.16
CA ARG A 270 21.63 19.00 4.95
C ARG A 270 20.40 19.83 4.61
N ALA A 271 20.56 21.13 4.40
CA ALA A 271 19.45 22.03 4.11
C ALA A 271 18.79 21.75 2.75
N ILE A 272 19.57 21.43 1.70
CA ILE A 272 19.05 21.08 0.36
C ILE A 272 18.52 19.64 0.28
N ALA A 273 18.91 18.77 1.20
CA ALA A 273 18.39 17.39 1.26
C ALA A 273 16.92 17.33 1.71
N ILE A 274 16.37 18.40 2.28
CA ILE A 274 14.99 18.50 2.77
C ILE A 274 14.03 18.77 1.59
N PRO A 275 13.08 17.87 1.28
CA PRO A 275 12.15 18.03 0.17
C PRO A 275 10.97 18.95 0.56
N ARG A 276 11.28 20.19 0.92
CA ARG A 276 10.29 21.24 1.23
C ARG A 276 10.58 22.48 0.42
N GLU A 277 9.52 23.19 0.03
CA GLU A 277 9.66 24.47 -0.65
C GLU A 277 10.58 25.43 0.11
N PRO A 278 11.47 26.14 -0.59
CA PRO A 278 12.29 27.17 0.01
C PRO A 278 11.43 28.28 0.61
N LYS A 279 11.82 28.76 1.79
CA LYS A 279 11.18 29.90 2.47
C LYS A 279 12.26 30.77 3.08
N ASN A 280 12.01 32.07 3.17
CA ASN A 280 12.94 33.02 3.80
C ASN A 280 13.30 32.61 5.23
N SER A 281 12.35 32.08 6.01
CA SER A 281 12.62 31.57 7.36
C SER A 281 13.68 30.47 7.37
N SER A 282 13.71 29.61 6.36
CA SER A 282 14.70 28.56 6.27
C SER A 282 16.06 29.04 5.77
N TRP A 283 16.10 30.13 4.99
CA TRP A 283 17.34 30.82 4.67
C TRP A 283 17.94 31.48 5.90
N MET A 284 17.14 32.22 6.68
CA MET A 284 17.60 32.86 7.92
C MET A 284 18.19 31.86 8.93
N GLN A 285 17.72 30.60 8.93
CA GLN A 285 18.29 29.53 9.75
C GLN A 285 19.59 28.93 9.21
N LEU A 286 19.77 28.95 7.88
CA LEU A 286 20.94 28.39 7.21
C LEU A 286 22.08 29.40 7.18
N ARG A 287 21.80 30.65 6.82
CA ARG A 287 22.75 31.73 6.62
C ARG A 287 23.86 31.82 7.69
N PRO A 288 23.57 31.96 8.99
CA PRO A 288 24.62 32.13 10.00
C PRO A 288 25.54 30.90 10.12
N LYS A 289 25.02 29.71 9.81
CA LYS A 289 25.84 28.48 9.79
C LYS A 289 26.71 28.42 8.55
N LEU A 290 26.18 28.90 7.43
CA LEU A 290 26.89 28.93 6.17
C LEU A 290 28.04 29.94 6.21
N GLU A 291 27.80 31.16 6.70
CA GLU A 291 28.84 32.18 6.89
C GLU A 291 29.98 31.63 7.78
N LEU A 292 29.65 31.02 8.92
CA LEU A 292 30.63 30.40 9.81
C LEU A 292 31.41 29.23 9.18
N GLU A 293 30.72 28.33 8.46
CA GLU A 293 31.34 27.18 7.82
C GLU A 293 32.29 27.61 6.69
N VAL A 294 31.96 28.70 5.97
CA VAL A 294 32.79 29.25 4.88
C VAL A 294 34.01 29.98 5.40
N GLU A 295 33.90 30.72 6.51
CA GLU A 295 35.06 31.33 7.18
C GLU A 295 36.10 30.31 7.65
N GLN A 296 35.71 29.04 7.79
CA GLN A 296 36.56 27.93 8.24
C GLN A 296 37.16 27.10 7.09
N LEU A 297 36.83 27.42 5.82
CA LEU A 297 37.38 26.75 4.63
C LEU A 297 38.76 27.27 4.25
#